data_AF-A0A1G0AZG0-F1
#
_entry.id   AF-A0A1G0AZG0-F1
#
_cell.length_a   1.000
_cell.length_b   1.000
_cell.length_c   1.000
_cell.angle_alpha   90.00
_cell.angle_beta   90.00
_cell.angle_gamma   90.00
#
_symmetry.space_group_name_H-M   'P 1'
#
loop_
_entity.id
_entity.type
_entity.pdbx_description
1 polymer ?
#
loop_
_entity_poly.entity_id
_entity_poly.type
_entity_poly.pdbx_seq_one_letter_code
_entity_poly.pdbx_strand_id
1 'polypeptide(L)'
;MIAGENQANSKVQDTLRITILQTADIHGQLDSHPELFWENERIVFKERGGLSTTKTLFDQERAKNPNRTIIIDGGDLIQGSGYAALSNGAIFPEIIRKMNYDYWEVVYGKESMLDVLNAYGTPVIAQNMYHEQGGKRLFPPYWIKEIEGIKLGFIGINDPDVSLRQNPIFSEGMTFSGLDENTEKLIDELKNKKNVAVLFLVTHMGIFKQVELANNEMAKNVDYILGNDTHERVRKPIEGKYAKVTEPGAFGSFVGKLNLYFVNGKLVKDDYELMDVDPEKYAADTEIQELVDKAKAPYKEHLETVIGYTNTPMFRYLTVENPTDNFITDAARWKTGADIAISNGFRFGNPIVPVNGKPAPITRANLWNLIPVNEKIKTGKATGKQIKAWLEREMHNTFAQNPTERFGGWLVRFSGMEVDFSSRAPRGQRANSVRVKGQEIQDDEYYTISACVRPGDPLDNLCRIPNVKDVEVKDYTIHDVLEEYLKLKSPISPKLDGRAYSDYLGPYSFSTVPRTDYKFQ
;
A
#
# COMPACT_ATOMS: atom_id res chain seq x y z
N MET A 1 -27.71 40.66 -57.97
CA MET A 1 -26.76 40.99 -56.88
C MET A 1 -26.93 39.92 -55.82
N ILE A 2 -25.90 39.12 -55.60
CA ILE A 2 -25.92 37.94 -54.74
C ILE A 2 -25.66 38.41 -53.30
N ALA A 3 -26.54 38.02 -52.39
CA ALA A 3 -26.41 38.26 -50.96
C ALA A 3 -25.23 37.44 -50.41
N GLY A 4 -24.28 38.12 -49.76
CA GLY A 4 -23.18 37.49 -49.06
C GLY A 4 -23.62 36.98 -47.70
N GLU A 5 -23.71 35.65 -47.57
CA GLU A 5 -23.73 34.97 -46.27
C GLU A 5 -22.33 35.04 -45.65
N ASN A 6 -22.19 35.83 -44.58
CA ASN A 6 -21.04 35.73 -43.70
C ASN A 6 -21.19 34.44 -42.88
N GLN A 7 -20.57 33.36 -43.35
CA GLN A 7 -20.32 32.16 -42.55
C GLN A 7 -19.41 32.54 -41.37
N ALA A 8 -20.00 32.62 -40.18
CA ALA A 8 -19.25 32.56 -38.93
C ALA A 8 -18.57 31.18 -38.86
N ASN A 9 -17.29 31.18 -39.17
CA ASN A 9 -16.42 30.01 -39.13
C ASN A 9 -16.24 29.58 -37.66
N SER A 10 -17.10 28.72 -37.14
CA SER A 10 -16.89 28.09 -35.83
C SER A 10 -15.74 27.10 -35.97
N LYS A 11 -14.51 27.58 -35.79
CA LYS A 11 -13.34 26.71 -35.58
C LYS A 11 -13.67 25.81 -34.40
N VAL A 12 -13.92 24.53 -34.66
CA VAL A 12 -13.86 23.48 -33.65
C VAL A 12 -12.44 23.59 -33.08
N GLN A 13 -12.35 24.05 -31.85
CA GLN A 13 -11.07 24.30 -31.21
C GLN A 13 -10.52 22.92 -30.80
N ASP A 14 -9.44 22.47 -31.45
CA ASP A 14 -8.81 21.20 -31.13
C ASP A 14 -8.52 21.15 -29.64
N THR A 15 -9.15 20.20 -28.96
CA THR A 15 -9.01 20.00 -27.52
C THR A 15 -7.74 19.21 -27.27
N LEU A 16 -6.74 19.83 -26.63
CA LEU A 16 -5.50 19.15 -26.25
C LEU A 16 -5.80 18.19 -25.10
N ARG A 17 -5.49 16.91 -25.28
CA ARG A 17 -5.59 15.88 -24.23
C ARG A 17 -4.21 15.49 -23.72
N ILE A 18 -4.00 15.58 -22.42
CA ILE A 18 -2.84 15.01 -21.72
C ILE A 18 -3.33 13.86 -20.83
N THR A 19 -2.62 12.74 -20.82
CA THR A 19 -2.96 11.54 -20.06
C THR A 19 -1.93 11.33 -18.95
N ILE A 20 -2.38 11.06 -17.73
CA ILE A 20 -1.56 10.62 -16.60
C ILE A 20 -1.91 9.17 -16.31
N LEU A 21 -0.92 8.29 -16.27
CA LEU A 21 -1.04 6.91 -15.81
C LEU A 21 -0.36 6.81 -14.44
N GLN A 22 -1.12 6.37 -13.43
CA GLN A 22 -0.66 6.23 -12.05
C GLN A 22 -0.61 4.75 -11.66
N THR A 23 0.54 4.32 -11.15
CA THR A 23 0.70 3.11 -10.33
C THR A 23 1.08 3.48 -8.91
N ALA A 24 0.95 2.52 -8.00
CA ALA A 24 1.29 2.64 -6.59
C ALA A 24 1.49 1.25 -6.00
N ASP A 25 2.24 1.16 -4.91
CA ASP A 25 2.22 0.01 -4.00
C ASP A 25 2.47 -1.31 -4.74
N ILE A 26 3.36 -1.31 -5.74
CA ILE A 26 3.65 -2.49 -6.57
C ILE A 26 4.20 -3.64 -5.74
N HIS A 27 4.84 -3.33 -4.60
CA HIS A 27 5.36 -4.28 -3.63
C HIS A 27 6.22 -5.39 -4.22
N GLY A 28 7.07 -5.03 -5.17
CA GLY A 28 7.99 -5.93 -5.83
C GLY A 28 7.34 -7.10 -6.56
N GLN A 29 6.05 -6.99 -6.90
CA GLN A 29 5.33 -8.00 -7.66
C GLN A 29 5.77 -7.92 -9.13
N LEU A 30 6.55 -8.92 -9.57
CA LEU A 30 7.11 -8.98 -10.92
C LEU A 30 6.14 -9.67 -11.90
N ASP A 31 5.46 -10.72 -11.42
CA ASP A 31 4.58 -11.58 -12.21
C ASP A 31 3.10 -11.23 -11.98
N SER A 32 2.22 -11.74 -12.84
CA SER A 32 0.80 -11.72 -12.57
C SER A 32 0.45 -12.62 -11.38
N HIS A 33 -0.68 -12.34 -10.74
CA HIS A 33 -1.17 -13.11 -9.61
C HIS A 33 -2.69 -13.07 -9.50
N PRO A 34 -3.30 -14.00 -8.75
CA PRO A 34 -4.70 -13.88 -8.36
C PRO A 34 -4.90 -12.60 -7.56
N GLU A 35 -5.90 -11.80 -7.92
CA GLU A 35 -6.32 -10.59 -7.24
C GLU A 35 -7.78 -10.72 -6.80
N LEU A 36 -8.11 -10.24 -5.59
CA LEU A 36 -9.44 -10.34 -5.01
C LEU A 36 -10.36 -9.25 -5.57
N PHE A 37 -11.57 -9.61 -5.96
CA PHE A 37 -12.66 -8.72 -6.33
C PHE A 37 -13.89 -9.00 -5.46
N TRP A 38 -14.70 -7.97 -5.23
CA TRP A 38 -15.98 -8.08 -4.54
C TRP A 38 -17.12 -7.86 -5.54
N GLU A 39 -17.70 -8.95 -6.03
CA GLU A 39 -18.70 -8.94 -7.10
C GLU A 39 -19.94 -9.70 -6.66
N ASN A 40 -21.11 -9.09 -6.82
CA ASN A 40 -22.41 -9.70 -6.48
C ASN A 40 -22.42 -10.29 -5.05
N GLU A 41 -21.88 -9.53 -4.10
CA GLU A 41 -21.76 -9.91 -2.68
C GLU A 41 -20.91 -11.16 -2.43
N ARG A 42 -19.94 -11.42 -3.31
CA ARG A 42 -19.05 -12.58 -3.21
C ARG A 42 -17.61 -12.19 -3.52
N ILE A 43 -16.69 -12.89 -2.87
CA ILE A 43 -15.28 -12.85 -3.20
C ILE A 43 -15.05 -13.65 -4.47
N VAL A 44 -14.43 -13.00 -5.46
CA VAL A 44 -13.99 -13.59 -6.72
C VAL A 44 -12.50 -13.32 -6.87
N PHE A 45 -11.76 -14.22 -7.53
CA PHE A 45 -10.34 -14.01 -7.82
C PHE A 45 -10.13 -14.00 -9.33
N LYS A 46 -9.36 -13.02 -9.82
CA LYS A 46 -8.99 -12.90 -11.23
C LYS A 46 -7.49 -12.65 -11.35
N GLU A 47 -6.86 -13.20 -12.37
CA GLU A 47 -5.44 -12.98 -12.61
C GLU A 47 -5.20 -11.51 -13.01
N ARG A 48 -4.30 -10.81 -12.32
CA ARG A 48 -3.98 -9.40 -12.56
C ARG A 48 -2.49 -9.14 -12.40
N GLY A 49 -2.05 -8.00 -12.91
CA GLY A 49 -0.70 -7.48 -12.70
C GLY A 49 0.38 -8.13 -13.55
N GLY A 50 1.61 -8.05 -13.05
CA GLY A 50 2.84 -8.38 -13.78
C GLY A 50 3.41 -7.16 -14.50
N LEU A 51 4.71 -6.93 -14.34
CA LEU A 51 5.38 -5.76 -14.94
C LEU A 51 5.40 -5.83 -16.47
N SER A 52 5.55 -7.03 -17.04
CA SER A 52 5.49 -7.26 -18.49
C SER A 52 4.10 -6.98 -19.07
N THR A 53 3.03 -7.40 -18.39
CA THR A 53 1.63 -7.06 -18.74
C THR A 53 1.39 -5.55 -18.61
N THR A 54 1.87 -4.93 -17.53
CA THR A 54 1.77 -3.50 -17.27
C THR A 54 2.45 -2.68 -18.38
N LYS A 55 3.61 -3.11 -18.86
CA LYS A 55 4.34 -2.46 -19.95
C LYS A 55 3.50 -2.38 -21.23
N THR A 56 2.86 -3.48 -21.60
CA THR A 56 1.99 -3.52 -22.79
C THR A 56 0.81 -2.55 -22.64
N LEU A 57 0.20 -2.47 -21.46
CA LEU A 57 -0.83 -1.47 -21.18
C LEU A 57 -0.29 -0.05 -21.37
N PHE A 58 0.87 0.27 -20.78
CA PHE A 58 1.49 1.59 -20.92
C PHE A 58 1.76 1.96 -22.37
N ASP A 59 2.33 1.04 -23.16
CA ASP A 59 2.64 1.29 -24.56
C ASP A 59 1.39 1.50 -25.41
N GLN A 60 0.33 0.73 -25.15
CA GLN A 60 -0.95 0.92 -25.83
C GLN A 60 -1.54 2.31 -25.53
N GLU A 61 -1.52 2.75 -24.27
CA GLU A 61 -2.01 4.08 -23.90
C GLU A 61 -1.13 5.21 -24.44
N ARG A 62 0.19 5.03 -24.49
CA ARG A 62 1.12 5.96 -25.15
C ARG A 62 0.88 6.05 -26.65
N ALA A 63 0.64 4.94 -27.33
CA ALA A 63 0.32 4.92 -28.76
C ALA A 63 -0.99 5.66 -29.06
N LYS A 64 -1.97 5.61 -28.16
CA LYS A 64 -3.24 6.36 -28.26
C LYS A 64 -3.07 7.86 -28.04
N ASN A 65 -2.01 8.31 -27.35
CA ASN A 65 -1.74 9.72 -27.08
C ASN A 65 -0.24 10.06 -27.13
N PRO A 66 0.41 9.97 -28.32
CA PRO A 66 1.86 10.09 -28.43
C PRO A 66 2.39 11.42 -27.90
N ASN A 67 3.50 11.39 -27.17
CA ASN A 67 4.16 12.54 -26.53
C ASN A 67 3.30 13.32 -25.51
N ARG A 68 2.11 12.81 -25.16
CA ARG A 68 1.14 13.46 -24.27
C ARG A 68 0.66 12.52 -23.16
N THR A 69 1.41 11.46 -22.87
CA THR A 69 1.15 10.53 -21.78
C THR A 69 2.32 10.56 -20.80
N ILE A 70 2.03 10.87 -19.54
CA ILE A 70 2.96 10.84 -18.41
C ILE A 70 2.65 9.60 -17.58
N ILE A 71 3.67 8.86 -17.16
CA ILE A 71 3.54 7.71 -16.29
C ILE A 71 4.25 7.99 -14.98
N ILE A 72 3.53 7.85 -13.87
CA ILE A 72 4.04 8.10 -12.54
C ILE A 72 3.82 6.89 -11.66
N ASP A 73 4.69 6.72 -10.67
CA ASP A 73 4.49 5.79 -9.58
C ASP A 73 4.55 6.52 -8.25
N GLY A 74 3.62 6.19 -7.35
CA GLY A 74 3.46 6.86 -6.07
C GLY A 74 4.16 6.20 -4.88
N GLY A 75 5.04 5.22 -5.10
CA GLY A 75 5.89 4.63 -4.06
C GLY A 75 5.58 3.18 -3.73
N ASP A 76 6.31 2.61 -2.79
CA ASP A 76 6.21 1.20 -2.37
C ASP A 76 6.44 0.15 -3.46
N LEU A 77 7.32 0.47 -4.41
CA LEU A 77 7.73 -0.49 -5.45
C LEU A 77 8.73 -1.55 -4.96
N ILE A 78 9.81 -1.16 -4.25
CA ILE A 78 10.97 -2.05 -4.00
C ILE A 78 10.97 -2.80 -2.67
N GLN A 79 9.80 -2.95 -2.04
CA GLN A 79 9.62 -3.75 -0.84
C GLN A 79 8.47 -4.74 -1.05
N GLY A 80 8.32 -5.78 -0.23
CA GLY A 80 7.06 -6.56 -0.24
C GLY A 80 7.07 -7.88 -0.99
N SER A 81 8.18 -8.23 -1.66
CA SER A 81 8.38 -9.55 -2.29
C SER A 81 9.74 -10.15 -1.95
N GLY A 82 9.85 -11.48 -2.11
CA GLY A 82 11.09 -12.20 -1.81
C GLY A 82 12.25 -11.79 -2.71
N TYR A 83 11.97 -11.54 -4.00
CA TYR A 83 12.98 -11.06 -4.94
C TYR A 83 13.48 -9.66 -4.57
N ALA A 84 12.57 -8.78 -4.13
CA ALA A 84 12.93 -7.46 -3.64
C ALA A 84 13.80 -7.54 -2.37
N ALA A 85 13.36 -8.32 -1.37
CA ALA A 85 14.07 -8.45 -0.10
C ALA A 85 15.46 -9.09 -0.26
N LEU A 86 15.58 -10.22 -0.97
CA LEU A 86 16.86 -10.94 -1.11
C LEU A 86 17.86 -10.22 -2.02
N SER A 87 17.40 -9.30 -2.87
CA SER A 87 18.28 -8.45 -3.69
C SER A 87 18.52 -7.07 -3.10
N ASN A 88 17.88 -6.71 -1.99
CA ASN A 88 17.81 -5.34 -1.48
C ASN A 88 17.39 -4.33 -2.57
N GLY A 89 16.43 -4.72 -3.42
CA GLY A 89 15.93 -3.90 -4.52
C GLY A 89 16.83 -3.82 -5.77
N ALA A 90 18.02 -4.44 -5.77
CA ALA A 90 19.00 -4.30 -6.85
C ALA A 90 18.55 -4.87 -8.20
N ILE A 91 17.48 -5.67 -8.24
CA ILE A 91 16.92 -6.23 -9.48
C ILE A 91 16.06 -5.25 -10.28
N PHE A 92 15.56 -4.18 -9.66
CA PHE A 92 14.58 -3.28 -10.28
C PHE A 92 15.14 -2.25 -11.27
N PRO A 93 16.33 -1.64 -11.09
CA PRO A 93 16.75 -0.50 -11.91
C PRO A 93 16.74 -0.72 -13.43
N GLU A 94 17.10 -1.91 -13.92
CA GLU A 94 17.05 -2.22 -15.35
C GLU A 94 15.61 -2.37 -15.86
N ILE A 95 14.77 -3.10 -15.12
CA ILE A 95 13.34 -3.29 -15.43
C ILE A 95 12.64 -1.93 -15.45
N ILE A 96 12.82 -1.12 -14.40
CA ILE A 96 12.19 0.19 -14.24
C ILE A 96 12.56 1.18 -15.34
N ARG A 97 13.85 1.25 -15.72
CA ARG A 97 14.28 2.07 -16.87
C ARG A 97 13.52 1.68 -18.14
N LYS A 98 13.28 0.38 -18.36
CA LYS A 98 12.59 -0.13 -19.55
C LYS A 98 11.08 0.00 -19.47
N MET A 99 10.51 0.13 -18.28
CA MET A 99 9.11 0.53 -18.09
C MET A 99 8.84 1.97 -18.56
N ASN A 100 9.89 2.79 -18.69
CA ASN A 100 9.84 4.18 -19.14
C ASN A 100 8.88 5.01 -18.27
N TYR A 101 9.04 5.03 -16.95
CA TYR A 101 8.31 5.97 -16.09
C TYR A 101 8.87 7.39 -16.23
N ASP A 102 8.07 8.42 -15.93
CA ASP A 102 8.50 9.82 -15.94
C ASP A 102 9.00 10.30 -14.55
N TYR A 103 8.53 9.72 -13.44
CA TYR A 103 8.96 10.03 -12.06
C TYR A 103 8.54 8.93 -11.03
N TRP A 104 9.29 8.79 -9.93
CA TRP A 104 9.15 7.80 -8.85
C TRP A 104 9.21 8.33 -7.42
N GLU A 105 8.35 7.82 -6.52
CA GLU A 105 8.45 8.04 -5.06
C GLU A 105 9.35 6.98 -4.36
N VAL A 106 9.62 7.13 -3.06
CA VAL A 106 10.84 6.71 -2.35
C VAL A 106 10.57 5.66 -1.26
N VAL A 107 11.35 4.55 -1.24
CA VAL A 107 11.27 3.50 -0.21
C VAL A 107 12.62 2.83 0.06
N TYR A 108 12.77 2.25 1.26
CA TYR A 108 13.87 1.44 1.79
C TYR A 108 14.93 2.24 2.56
N GLY A 109 15.71 1.57 3.41
CA GLY A 109 16.74 2.21 4.24
C GLY A 109 17.63 3.17 3.44
N LYS A 110 18.04 4.28 4.06
CA LYS A 110 18.61 5.46 3.39
C LYS A 110 19.65 5.16 2.31
N GLU A 111 20.66 4.33 2.59
CA GLU A 111 21.74 4.06 1.64
C GLU A 111 21.26 3.24 0.44
N SER A 112 20.66 2.07 0.69
CA SER A 112 20.16 1.19 -0.38
C SER A 112 19.09 1.87 -1.23
N MET A 113 18.23 2.66 -0.60
CA MET A 113 17.23 3.49 -1.30
C MET A 113 17.89 4.51 -2.21
N LEU A 114 18.87 5.29 -1.72
CA LEU A 114 19.57 6.25 -2.56
C LEU A 114 20.28 5.55 -3.73
N ASP A 115 20.92 4.41 -3.51
CA ASP A 115 21.62 3.67 -4.57
C ASP A 115 20.65 3.16 -5.66
N VAL A 116 19.54 2.52 -5.25
CA VAL A 116 18.55 1.96 -6.17
C VAL A 116 17.83 3.06 -6.95
N LEU A 117 17.37 4.11 -6.25
CA LEU A 117 16.60 5.19 -6.87
C LEU A 117 17.45 6.06 -7.80
N ASN A 118 18.73 6.31 -7.46
CA ASN A 118 19.65 7.00 -8.37
C ASN A 118 19.94 6.18 -9.64
N ALA A 119 19.82 4.84 -9.58
CA ALA A 119 20.03 3.96 -10.72
C ALA A 119 18.83 3.89 -11.69
N TYR A 120 17.66 4.45 -11.33
CA TYR A 120 16.46 4.42 -12.17
C TYR A 120 16.55 5.31 -13.41
N GLY A 121 17.48 6.26 -13.45
CA GLY A 121 17.62 7.22 -14.56
C GLY A 121 16.36 8.09 -14.78
N THR A 122 15.48 8.16 -13.80
CA THR A 122 14.20 8.86 -13.81
C THR A 122 14.15 9.79 -12.59
N PRO A 123 13.59 11.00 -12.69
CA PRO A 123 13.43 11.88 -11.53
C PRO A 123 12.79 11.18 -10.34
N VAL A 124 13.25 11.56 -9.14
CA VAL A 124 12.68 11.22 -7.84
C VAL A 124 12.48 12.54 -7.10
N ILE A 125 11.34 12.71 -6.45
CA ILE A 125 10.88 13.92 -5.78
C ILE A 125 10.22 13.53 -4.48
N ALA A 126 10.57 14.27 -3.42
CA ALA A 126 9.97 14.18 -2.10
C ALA A 126 10.30 15.48 -1.37
N GLN A 127 9.27 16.25 -1.01
CA GLN A 127 9.45 17.58 -0.45
C GLN A 127 9.82 17.55 1.03
N ASN A 128 9.35 16.54 1.76
CA ASN A 128 9.42 16.45 3.21
C ASN A 128 10.44 15.44 3.75
N MET A 129 11.36 14.95 2.92
CA MET A 129 12.42 14.02 3.34
C MET A 129 13.77 14.72 3.49
N TYR A 130 14.40 14.59 4.66
CA TYR A 130 15.64 15.29 4.99
C TYR A 130 16.70 14.36 5.58
N HIS A 131 17.98 14.66 5.30
CA HIS A 131 19.07 14.16 6.12
C HIS A 131 18.89 14.68 7.54
N GLU A 132 18.86 13.78 8.53
CA GLU A 132 18.80 14.14 9.95
C GLU A 132 19.94 15.11 10.32
N GLN A 133 21.14 14.80 9.85
CA GLN A 133 22.29 15.69 9.96
C GLN A 133 22.24 16.79 8.89
N GLY A 134 22.23 18.04 9.33
CA GLY A 134 22.34 19.23 8.47
C GLY A 134 21.06 19.64 7.76
N GLY A 135 19.95 18.89 7.90
CA GLY A 135 18.62 19.31 7.45
C GLY A 135 18.48 19.55 5.95
N LYS A 136 19.36 18.99 5.13
CA LYS A 136 19.26 19.07 3.67
C LYS A 136 18.21 18.09 3.17
N ARG A 137 17.42 18.49 2.16
CA ARG A 137 16.48 17.57 1.50
C ARG A 137 17.23 16.41 0.84
N LEU A 138 16.63 15.23 0.90
CA LEU A 138 17.13 14.03 0.22
C LEU A 138 16.85 14.10 -1.28
N PHE A 139 15.73 14.69 -1.69
CA PHE A 139 15.29 14.76 -3.08
C PHE A 139 14.82 16.17 -3.45
N PRO A 140 14.78 16.52 -4.75
CA PRO A 140 14.05 17.69 -5.22
C PRO A 140 12.59 17.66 -4.73
N PRO A 141 12.00 18.80 -4.34
CA PRO A 141 10.65 18.79 -3.76
C PRO A 141 9.53 18.65 -4.80
N TYR A 142 9.80 18.99 -6.07
CA TYR A 142 8.79 18.99 -7.13
C TYR A 142 9.40 18.71 -8.50
N TRP A 143 8.54 18.36 -9.46
CA TRP A 143 8.85 18.25 -10.88
C TRP A 143 7.81 19.05 -11.69
N ILE A 144 8.25 19.75 -12.73
CA ILE A 144 7.34 20.42 -13.68
C ILE A 144 7.61 19.85 -15.07
N LYS A 145 6.54 19.41 -15.72
CA LYS A 145 6.56 18.95 -17.12
C LYS A 145 5.73 19.90 -17.96
N GLU A 146 6.31 20.38 -19.05
CA GLU A 146 5.59 21.16 -20.05
C GLU A 146 5.29 20.30 -21.27
N ILE A 147 4.01 20.24 -21.67
CA ILE A 147 3.54 19.53 -22.87
C ILE A 147 2.70 20.51 -23.69
N GLU A 148 3.18 20.84 -24.89
CA GLU A 148 2.49 21.76 -25.82
C GLU A 148 2.06 23.08 -25.15
N GLY A 149 2.94 23.65 -24.30
CA GLY A 149 2.71 24.90 -23.58
C GLY A 149 1.92 24.76 -22.27
N ILE A 150 1.43 23.57 -21.92
CA ILE A 150 0.75 23.29 -20.66
C ILE A 150 1.76 22.83 -19.62
N LYS A 151 1.87 23.57 -18.51
CA LYS A 151 2.72 23.20 -17.36
C LYS A 151 1.94 22.36 -16.36
N LEU A 152 2.43 21.16 -16.10
CA LEU A 152 1.93 20.23 -15.08
C LEU A 152 2.97 20.19 -13.95
N GLY A 153 2.54 20.44 -12.72
CA GLY A 153 3.41 20.43 -11.54
C GLY A 153 3.09 19.26 -10.63
N PHE A 154 4.12 18.63 -10.06
CA PHE A 154 4.01 17.48 -9.18
C PHE A 154 4.83 17.74 -7.92
N ILE A 155 4.25 17.57 -6.73
CA ILE A 155 4.94 17.65 -5.44
C ILE A 155 4.85 16.27 -4.78
N GLY A 156 5.98 15.67 -4.42
CA GLY A 156 6.04 14.37 -3.73
C GLY A 156 5.98 14.54 -2.22
N ILE A 157 5.19 13.72 -1.52
CA ILE A 157 5.01 13.79 -0.07
C ILE A 157 4.91 12.39 0.55
N ASN A 158 5.86 12.04 1.42
CA ASN A 158 5.83 10.80 2.21
C ASN A 158 5.04 11.00 3.52
N ASP A 159 4.52 9.91 4.11
CA ASP A 159 3.93 9.98 5.47
C ASP A 159 4.99 10.41 6.51
N PRO A 160 4.75 11.48 7.28
CA PRO A 160 5.63 11.86 8.38
C PRO A 160 5.81 10.76 9.44
N ASP A 161 4.85 9.83 9.55
CA ASP A 161 4.85 8.78 10.56
C ASP A 161 5.63 7.50 10.16
N VAL A 162 6.33 7.48 9.00
CA VAL A 162 7.06 6.28 8.51
C VAL A 162 7.97 5.64 9.57
N SER A 163 8.71 6.46 10.33
CA SER A 163 9.65 5.99 11.36
C SER A 163 8.98 5.26 12.53
N LEU A 164 7.70 5.54 12.78
CA LEU A 164 6.90 4.87 13.82
C LEU A 164 6.24 3.59 13.28
N ARG A 165 5.81 3.62 12.01
CA ARG A 165 5.04 2.55 11.35
C ARG A 165 5.93 1.36 11.01
N GLN A 166 7.11 1.64 10.47
CA GLN A 166 8.06 0.62 10.05
C GLN A 166 9.01 0.25 11.20
N ASN A 167 9.98 -0.62 10.92
CA ASN A 167 11.11 -0.82 11.79
C ASN A 167 11.95 0.47 11.82
N PRO A 168 12.18 1.09 13.00
CA PRO A 168 12.94 2.34 13.11
C PRO A 168 14.28 2.37 12.37
N ILE A 169 14.96 1.23 12.22
CA ILE A 169 16.25 1.15 11.51
C ILE A 169 16.15 1.61 10.05
N PHE A 170 14.99 1.45 9.40
CA PHE A 170 14.81 1.88 8.01
C PHE A 170 14.80 3.40 7.84
N SER A 171 14.56 4.16 8.91
CA SER A 171 14.57 5.63 8.90
C SER A 171 15.82 6.22 9.53
N GLU A 172 16.82 5.41 9.91
CA GLU A 172 18.03 5.89 10.56
C GLU A 172 18.76 6.94 9.69
N GLY A 173 19.09 8.09 10.29
CA GLY A 173 19.72 9.20 9.59
C GLY A 173 18.79 9.99 8.65
N MET A 174 17.47 9.74 8.68
CA MET A 174 16.45 10.48 7.94
C MET A 174 15.41 11.08 8.88
N THR A 175 14.87 12.23 8.48
CA THR A 175 13.73 12.85 9.16
C THR A 175 12.67 13.24 8.14
N PHE A 176 11.42 13.25 8.59
CA PHE A 176 10.26 13.58 7.77
C PHE A 176 9.57 14.80 8.37
N SER A 177 9.40 15.87 7.59
CA SER A 177 8.59 17.00 8.04
C SER A 177 7.10 16.70 7.86
N GLY A 178 6.28 17.30 8.71
CA GLY A 178 4.83 17.36 8.48
C GLY A 178 4.45 18.23 7.28
N LEU A 179 3.15 18.33 7.04
CA LEU A 179 2.57 19.32 6.13
C LEU A 179 2.50 20.66 6.86
N ASP A 180 3.37 21.60 6.49
CA ASP A 180 3.57 22.87 7.17
C ASP A 180 3.42 24.07 6.22
N GLU A 181 3.66 25.28 6.73
CA GLU A 181 3.63 26.51 5.92
C GLU A 181 4.62 26.49 4.73
N ASN A 182 5.71 25.71 4.80
CA ASN A 182 6.64 25.61 3.67
C ASN A 182 6.02 24.82 2.52
N THR A 183 5.21 23.80 2.85
CA THR A 183 4.43 23.03 1.88
C THR A 183 3.40 23.94 1.18
N GLU A 184 2.67 24.74 1.95
CA GLU A 184 1.70 25.72 1.41
C GLU A 184 2.38 26.76 0.49
N LYS A 185 3.51 27.34 0.94
CA LYS A 185 4.28 28.29 0.11
C LYS A 185 4.77 27.68 -1.19
N LEU A 186 5.17 26.40 -1.18
CA LEU A 186 5.58 25.68 -2.38
C LEU A 186 4.40 25.50 -3.35
N ILE A 187 3.24 25.07 -2.85
CA ILE A 187 2.00 24.96 -3.63
C ILE A 187 1.69 26.29 -4.33
N ASP A 188 1.69 27.39 -3.57
CA ASP A 188 1.41 28.73 -4.09
C ASP A 188 2.46 29.22 -5.09
N GLU A 189 3.74 28.93 -4.87
CA GLU A 189 4.80 29.24 -5.81
C GLU A 189 4.58 28.53 -7.15
N LEU A 190 4.30 27.22 -7.12
CA LEU A 190 4.11 26.44 -8.34
C LEU A 190 2.88 26.93 -9.11
N LYS A 191 1.74 27.09 -8.43
CA LYS A 191 0.49 27.50 -9.09
C LYS A 191 0.58 28.94 -9.60
N ASN A 192 0.97 29.89 -8.75
CA ASN A 192 0.82 31.33 -9.05
C ASN A 192 2.05 31.97 -9.69
N LYS A 193 3.27 31.58 -9.30
CA LYS A 193 4.50 32.21 -9.82
C LYS A 193 5.04 31.47 -11.04
N LYS A 194 4.97 30.14 -11.05
CA LYS A 194 5.42 29.31 -12.18
C LYS A 194 4.33 29.06 -13.22
N ASN A 195 3.11 29.50 -12.96
CA ASN A 195 1.93 29.38 -13.83
C ASN A 195 1.67 27.92 -14.22
N VAL A 196 1.73 27.01 -13.24
CA VAL A 196 1.33 25.61 -13.43
C VAL A 196 -0.18 25.56 -13.69
N ALA A 197 -0.57 24.94 -14.79
CA ALA A 197 -1.98 24.81 -15.17
C ALA A 197 -2.70 23.80 -14.27
N VAL A 198 -2.08 22.64 -14.03
CA VAL A 198 -2.60 21.58 -13.14
C VAL A 198 -1.50 21.15 -12.17
N LEU A 199 -1.80 21.20 -10.87
CA LEU A 199 -0.90 20.86 -9.78
C LEU A 199 -1.38 19.59 -9.08
N PHE A 200 -0.48 18.61 -9.01
CA PHE A 200 -0.66 17.33 -8.35
C PHE A 200 0.15 17.27 -7.07
N LEU A 201 -0.46 16.73 -6.01
CA LEU A 201 0.28 16.17 -4.88
C LEU A 201 0.36 14.65 -5.08
N VAL A 202 1.56 14.09 -5.15
CA VAL A 202 1.78 12.64 -5.17
C VAL A 202 2.12 12.23 -3.74
N THR A 203 1.22 11.50 -3.08
CA THR A 203 1.27 11.34 -1.62
C THR A 203 1.26 9.90 -1.18
N HIS A 204 2.17 9.53 -0.28
CA HIS A 204 2.26 8.19 0.30
C HIS A 204 1.89 8.23 1.79
N MET A 205 0.63 8.57 2.10
CA MET A 205 0.14 8.80 3.48
C MET A 205 -1.25 8.21 3.77
N GLY A 206 -1.82 7.51 2.80
CA GLY A 206 -3.09 6.83 2.95
C GLY A 206 -4.34 7.67 2.73
N ILE A 207 -5.35 7.03 2.14
CA ILE A 207 -6.58 7.63 1.59
C ILE A 207 -7.31 8.54 2.58
N PHE A 208 -7.29 8.22 3.87
CA PHE A 208 -7.97 9.01 4.89
C PHE A 208 -7.31 10.37 5.09
N LYS A 209 -5.97 10.40 5.23
CA LYS A 209 -5.19 11.64 5.36
C LYS A 209 -5.25 12.44 4.05
N GLN A 210 -5.26 11.76 2.90
CA GLN A 210 -5.39 12.39 1.58
C GLN A 210 -6.74 13.09 1.39
N VAL A 211 -7.85 12.44 1.74
CA VAL A 211 -9.19 13.05 1.66
C VAL A 211 -9.31 14.23 2.62
N GLU A 212 -8.72 14.15 3.81
CA GLU A 212 -8.66 15.30 4.72
C GLU A 212 -7.84 16.45 4.12
N LEU A 213 -6.68 16.17 3.52
CA LEU A 213 -5.87 17.16 2.82
C LEU A 213 -6.62 17.81 1.66
N ALA A 214 -7.37 17.04 0.86
CA ALA A 214 -8.19 17.57 -0.24
C ALA A 214 -9.29 18.54 0.21
N ASN A 215 -9.67 18.49 1.49
CA ASN A 215 -10.65 19.38 2.11
C ASN A 215 -10.00 20.55 2.89
N ASN A 216 -8.70 20.51 3.11
CA ASN A 216 -7.93 21.49 3.85
C ASN A 216 -7.59 22.72 2.98
N GLU A 217 -7.56 23.92 3.57
CA GLU A 217 -7.21 25.17 2.86
C GLU A 217 -5.84 25.12 2.17
N MET A 218 -4.88 24.36 2.70
CA MET A 218 -3.56 24.15 2.07
C MET A 218 -3.68 23.61 0.63
N ALA A 219 -4.73 22.83 0.34
CA ALA A 219 -4.96 22.27 -1.00
C ALA A 219 -5.73 23.20 -1.94
N LYS A 220 -6.02 24.45 -1.56
CA LYS A 220 -6.84 25.39 -2.36
C LYS A 220 -6.32 25.62 -3.79
N ASN A 221 -5.01 25.51 -3.99
CA ASN A 221 -4.35 25.67 -5.28
C ASN A 221 -3.91 24.33 -5.91
N VAL A 222 -4.37 23.20 -5.36
CA VAL A 222 -4.12 21.83 -5.83
C VAL A 222 -5.34 21.34 -6.61
N ASP A 223 -5.11 20.69 -7.75
CA ASP A 223 -6.18 20.15 -8.58
C ASP A 223 -6.44 18.66 -8.23
N TYR A 224 -5.37 17.89 -8.00
CA TYR A 224 -5.44 16.45 -7.70
C TYR A 224 -4.45 16.02 -6.62
N ILE A 225 -4.86 15.05 -5.83
CA ILE A 225 -4.02 14.26 -4.92
C ILE A 225 -3.98 12.83 -5.46
N LEU A 226 -2.81 12.41 -5.90
CA LEU A 226 -2.51 11.08 -6.41
C LEU A 226 -1.99 10.25 -5.23
N GLY A 227 -2.93 9.56 -4.61
CA GLY A 227 -2.81 8.82 -3.37
C GLY A 227 -2.30 7.39 -3.51
N ASN A 228 -1.67 6.91 -2.43
CA ASN A 228 -0.96 5.63 -2.26
C ASN A 228 -0.93 5.26 -0.74
N ASP A 229 -0.31 4.13 -0.36
CA ASP A 229 -0.09 3.56 1.01
C ASP A 229 -1.18 2.60 1.50
N THR A 230 -2.44 2.87 1.16
CA THR A 230 -3.58 2.16 1.75
C THR A 230 -4.26 1.18 0.78
N HIS A 231 -3.85 1.18 -0.48
CA HIS A 231 -4.28 0.25 -1.52
C HIS A 231 -5.79 0.33 -1.84
N GLU A 232 -6.43 1.47 -1.57
CA GLU A 232 -7.82 1.67 -1.98
C GLU A 232 -7.93 1.75 -3.51
N ARG A 233 -8.99 1.15 -4.06
CA ARG A 233 -9.22 1.05 -5.50
C ARG A 233 -10.23 2.10 -5.93
N VAL A 234 -9.78 3.34 -6.07
CA VAL A 234 -10.66 4.47 -6.34
C VAL A 234 -11.06 4.45 -7.81
N ARG A 235 -12.17 3.77 -8.15
CA ARG A 235 -12.69 3.69 -9.53
C ARG A 235 -13.30 4.99 -10.06
N LYS A 236 -13.67 5.89 -9.15
CA LYS A 236 -14.14 7.25 -9.43
C LYS A 236 -13.42 8.18 -8.45
N PRO A 237 -12.76 9.26 -8.91
CA PRO A 237 -12.05 10.17 -8.02
C PRO A 237 -12.95 10.65 -6.88
N ILE A 238 -12.41 10.66 -5.66
CA ILE A 238 -13.12 11.19 -4.50
C ILE A 238 -13.04 12.71 -4.56
N GLU A 239 -14.20 13.36 -4.53
CA GLU A 239 -14.30 14.82 -4.58
C GLU A 239 -14.06 15.41 -3.17
N GLY A 240 -12.98 16.18 -3.02
CA GLY A 240 -12.76 17.05 -1.86
C GLY A 240 -13.26 18.48 -2.11
N LYS A 241 -13.20 19.33 -1.08
CA LYS A 241 -13.56 20.76 -1.19
C LYS A 241 -12.68 21.50 -2.21
N TYR A 242 -11.41 21.13 -2.32
CA TYR A 242 -10.42 21.82 -3.15
C TYR A 242 -9.81 20.96 -4.24
N ALA A 243 -9.50 19.70 -3.94
CA ALA A 243 -8.84 18.78 -4.87
C ALA A 243 -9.60 17.45 -4.98
N LYS A 244 -9.36 16.72 -6.07
CA LYS A 244 -9.83 15.34 -6.25
C LYS A 244 -8.77 14.34 -5.77
N VAL A 245 -9.19 13.21 -5.22
CA VAL A 245 -8.27 12.15 -4.75
C VAL A 245 -8.41 10.88 -5.59
N THR A 246 -7.29 10.31 -6.02
CA THR A 246 -7.22 9.00 -6.70
C THR A 246 -6.29 8.06 -5.95
N GLU A 247 -6.53 6.77 -5.99
CA GLU A 247 -5.62 5.73 -5.49
C GLU A 247 -5.86 4.48 -6.34
N PRO A 248 -4.82 3.91 -6.98
CA PRO A 248 -5.03 2.86 -7.98
C PRO A 248 -5.19 1.47 -7.34
N GLY A 249 -4.92 1.30 -6.06
CA GLY A 249 -4.76 -0.03 -5.44
C GLY A 249 -3.28 -0.38 -5.33
N ALA A 250 -2.94 -1.66 -5.49
CA ALA A 250 -1.58 -2.17 -5.25
C ALA A 250 -1.20 -3.32 -6.17
N PHE A 251 0.02 -3.84 -5.98
CA PHE A 251 0.57 -5.06 -6.58
C PHE A 251 0.73 -5.01 -8.10
N GLY A 252 0.65 -3.80 -8.68
CA GLY A 252 0.59 -3.62 -10.13
C GLY A 252 -0.70 -4.18 -10.76
N SER A 253 -1.72 -4.51 -9.97
CA SER A 253 -2.98 -5.08 -10.48
C SER A 253 -3.85 -4.07 -11.23
N PHE A 254 -3.61 -2.77 -11.03
CA PHE A 254 -4.39 -1.69 -11.60
C PHE A 254 -3.52 -0.49 -12.00
N VAL A 255 -3.99 0.27 -12.99
CA VAL A 255 -3.41 1.54 -13.42
C VAL A 255 -4.50 2.59 -13.45
N GLY A 256 -4.34 3.66 -12.66
CA GLY A 256 -5.21 4.82 -12.72
C GLY A 256 -4.91 5.64 -13.98
N LYS A 257 -5.91 5.90 -14.82
CA LYS A 257 -5.78 6.71 -16.03
C LYS A 257 -6.61 7.97 -15.90
N LEU A 258 -5.94 9.11 -15.84
CA LEU A 258 -6.55 10.43 -15.80
C LEU A 258 -6.28 11.16 -17.12
N ASN A 259 -7.31 11.44 -17.89
CA ASN A 259 -7.22 12.33 -19.05
C ASN A 259 -7.62 13.76 -18.65
N LEU A 260 -6.82 14.72 -19.07
CA LEU A 260 -7.03 16.15 -18.86
C LEU A 260 -7.18 16.84 -20.22
N TYR A 261 -8.26 17.59 -20.39
CA TYR A 261 -8.60 18.26 -21.64
C TYR A 261 -8.46 19.77 -21.51
N PHE A 262 -7.69 20.35 -22.42
CA PHE A 262 -7.35 21.77 -22.40
C PHE A 262 -7.87 22.50 -23.63
N VAL A 263 -8.38 23.72 -23.41
CA VAL A 263 -8.75 24.67 -24.44
C VAL A 263 -8.14 26.02 -24.09
N ASN A 264 -7.36 26.61 -24.99
CA ASN A 264 -6.64 27.88 -24.76
C ASN A 264 -5.78 27.87 -23.48
N GLY A 265 -5.08 26.77 -23.21
CA GLY A 265 -4.21 26.65 -22.04
C GLY A 265 -4.93 26.33 -20.72
N LYS A 266 -6.26 26.24 -20.72
CA LYS A 266 -7.08 26.04 -19.51
C LYS A 266 -7.69 24.65 -19.49
N LEU A 267 -7.63 23.98 -18.34
CA LEU A 267 -8.34 22.73 -18.11
C LEU A 267 -9.85 22.98 -18.20
N VAL A 268 -10.54 22.26 -19.08
CA VAL A 268 -12.00 22.38 -19.27
C VAL A 268 -12.76 21.11 -18.93
N LYS A 269 -12.08 19.96 -18.89
CA LYS A 269 -12.66 18.66 -18.58
C LYS A 269 -11.59 17.69 -18.13
N ASP A 270 -11.98 16.74 -17.29
CA ASP A 270 -11.23 15.54 -16.96
C ASP A 270 -12.08 14.26 -17.14
N ASP A 271 -11.42 13.12 -17.36
CA ASP A 271 -12.00 11.79 -17.18
C ASP A 271 -11.02 10.86 -16.49
N TYR A 272 -11.56 9.93 -15.69
CA TYR A 272 -10.77 8.97 -14.95
C TYR A 272 -11.31 7.55 -15.13
N GLU A 273 -10.39 6.60 -15.29
CA GLU A 273 -10.65 5.16 -15.32
C GLU A 273 -9.61 4.44 -14.46
N LEU A 274 -10.05 3.53 -13.59
CA LEU A 274 -9.14 2.56 -12.97
C LEU A 274 -9.11 1.31 -13.85
N MET A 275 -8.01 1.13 -14.59
CA MET A 275 -7.85 0.03 -15.52
C MET A 275 -7.30 -1.20 -14.80
N ASP A 276 -7.93 -2.35 -14.99
CA ASP A 276 -7.39 -3.65 -14.58
C ASP A 276 -6.20 -4.04 -15.48
N VAL A 277 -5.07 -4.39 -14.88
CA VAL A 277 -3.91 -4.96 -15.59
C VAL A 277 -4.19 -6.44 -15.85
N ASP A 278 -5.04 -6.70 -16.84
CA ASP A 278 -5.54 -8.03 -17.19
C ASP A 278 -4.65 -8.73 -18.24
N PRO A 279 -3.97 -9.84 -17.93
CA PRO A 279 -3.13 -10.57 -18.88
C PRO A 279 -3.88 -11.12 -20.10
N GLU A 280 -5.21 -11.31 -20.02
CA GLU A 280 -6.01 -11.71 -21.20
C GLU A 280 -6.21 -10.55 -22.18
N LYS A 281 -6.16 -9.31 -21.69
CA LYS A 281 -6.31 -8.09 -22.50
C LYS A 281 -4.98 -7.52 -22.97
N TYR A 282 -3.95 -7.64 -22.14
CA TYR A 282 -2.62 -7.11 -22.38
C TYR A 282 -1.61 -8.27 -22.35
N ALA A 283 -1.13 -8.70 -23.51
CA ALA A 283 -0.09 -9.72 -23.56
C ALA A 283 1.20 -9.23 -22.87
N ALA A 284 1.93 -10.11 -22.19
CA ALA A 284 3.20 -9.76 -21.57
C ALA A 284 4.21 -9.23 -22.61
N ASP A 285 4.80 -8.06 -22.33
CA ASP A 285 5.91 -7.53 -23.11
C ASP A 285 7.13 -8.47 -23.01
N THR A 286 7.65 -8.89 -24.17
CA THR A 286 8.73 -9.90 -24.24
C THR A 286 10.05 -9.39 -23.68
N GLU A 287 10.41 -8.13 -23.93
CA GLU A 287 11.67 -7.55 -23.43
C GLU A 287 11.64 -7.44 -21.90
N ILE A 288 10.53 -6.95 -21.34
CA ILE A 288 10.37 -6.88 -19.88
C ILE A 288 10.32 -8.28 -19.27
N GLN A 289 9.67 -9.25 -19.91
CA GLN A 289 9.62 -10.61 -19.39
C GLN A 289 11.01 -11.25 -19.32
N GLU A 290 11.85 -11.06 -20.34
CA GLU A 290 13.24 -11.55 -20.33
C GLU A 290 14.06 -10.91 -19.19
N LEU A 291 13.85 -9.62 -18.91
CA LEU A 291 14.49 -8.93 -17.79
C LEU A 291 14.01 -9.45 -16.44
N VAL A 292 12.70 -9.69 -16.29
CA VAL A 292 12.11 -10.30 -15.09
C VAL A 292 12.68 -11.69 -14.86
N ASP A 293 12.73 -12.53 -15.88
CA ASP A 293 13.26 -13.90 -15.78
C ASP A 293 14.73 -13.91 -15.39
N LYS A 294 15.54 -13.04 -16.02
CA LYS A 294 16.96 -12.84 -15.67
C LYS A 294 17.13 -12.36 -14.23
N ALA A 295 16.32 -11.40 -13.79
CA ALA A 295 16.34 -10.88 -12.42
C ALA A 295 15.98 -11.95 -11.38
N LYS A 296 15.00 -12.81 -11.69
CA LYS A 296 14.55 -13.89 -10.81
C LYS A 296 15.50 -15.08 -10.75
N ALA A 297 16.24 -15.35 -11.82
CA ALA A 297 17.06 -16.56 -11.97
C ALA A 297 17.97 -16.89 -10.77
N PRO A 298 18.71 -15.94 -10.15
CA PRO A 298 19.58 -16.24 -9.00
C PRO A 298 18.84 -16.71 -7.74
N TYR A 299 17.56 -16.39 -7.62
CA TYR A 299 16.76 -16.65 -6.42
C TYR A 299 15.69 -17.73 -6.64
N LYS A 300 15.46 -18.12 -7.90
CA LYS A 300 14.33 -18.95 -8.34
C LYS A 300 14.26 -20.28 -7.61
N GLU A 301 15.38 -21.00 -7.52
CA GLU A 301 15.45 -22.31 -6.85
C GLU A 301 14.98 -22.21 -5.40
N HIS A 302 15.43 -21.19 -4.66
CA HIS A 302 15.04 -20.98 -3.28
C HIS A 302 13.58 -20.51 -3.16
N LEU A 303 13.21 -19.43 -3.87
CA LEU A 303 11.93 -18.74 -3.71
C LEU A 303 10.74 -19.52 -4.29
N GLU A 304 10.92 -20.22 -5.40
CA GLU A 304 9.82 -20.98 -6.03
C GLU A 304 9.68 -22.40 -5.48
N THR A 305 10.47 -22.78 -4.46
CA THR A 305 10.29 -24.04 -3.74
C THR A 305 8.90 -24.09 -3.08
N VAL A 306 8.12 -25.12 -3.40
CA VAL A 306 6.84 -25.43 -2.73
C VAL A 306 7.10 -25.98 -1.34
N ILE A 307 6.49 -25.36 -0.33
CA ILE A 307 6.66 -25.68 1.10
C ILE A 307 5.37 -26.19 1.75
N GLY A 308 4.25 -26.19 1.03
CA GLY A 308 2.96 -26.69 1.49
C GLY A 308 1.85 -26.37 0.50
N TYR A 309 0.61 -26.64 0.90
CA TYR A 309 -0.58 -26.40 0.09
C TYR A 309 -1.71 -25.82 0.95
N THR A 310 -2.67 -25.14 0.31
CA THR A 310 -3.93 -24.71 0.94
C THR A 310 -5.15 -25.21 0.18
N ASN A 311 -6.17 -25.68 0.89
CA ASN A 311 -7.47 -26.08 0.32
C ASN A 311 -8.46 -24.91 0.21
N THR A 312 -8.20 -23.80 0.91
CA THR A 312 -9.05 -22.60 0.90
C THR A 312 -8.25 -21.39 0.41
N PRO A 313 -8.91 -20.38 -0.17
CA PRO A 313 -8.23 -19.15 -0.57
C PRO A 313 -7.57 -18.47 0.65
N MET A 314 -6.28 -18.13 0.49
CA MET A 314 -5.56 -17.25 1.41
C MET A 314 -5.57 -15.86 0.79
N PHE A 315 -6.08 -14.86 1.51
CA PHE A 315 -6.11 -13.47 1.09
C PHE A 315 -6.07 -12.53 2.30
N ARG A 316 -5.73 -11.26 2.04
CA ARG A 316 -5.70 -10.19 3.03
C ARG A 316 -6.32 -8.91 2.47
N TYR A 317 -7.62 -8.72 2.68
CA TYR A 317 -8.40 -7.57 2.17
C TYR A 317 -9.42 -7.00 3.16
N LEU A 318 -9.57 -7.63 4.32
CA LEU A 318 -10.53 -7.25 5.34
C LEU A 318 -9.85 -6.46 6.44
N THR A 319 -10.51 -5.41 6.91
CA THR A 319 -9.97 -4.51 7.93
C THR A 319 -9.92 -5.17 9.31
N VAL A 320 -10.77 -6.17 9.60
CA VAL A 320 -10.92 -6.78 10.93
C VAL A 320 -10.23 -8.13 11.09
N GLU A 321 -10.49 -9.10 10.21
CA GLU A 321 -9.97 -10.47 10.31
C GLU A 321 -9.70 -11.03 8.92
N ASN A 322 -8.59 -11.76 8.72
CA ASN A 322 -8.27 -12.37 7.43
C ASN A 322 -7.81 -13.82 7.61
N PRO A 323 -8.17 -14.73 6.67
CA PRO A 323 -7.76 -16.13 6.75
C PRO A 323 -6.24 -16.29 6.76
N THR A 324 -5.51 -15.50 5.94
CA THR A 324 -4.05 -15.54 5.90
C THR A 324 -3.42 -15.20 7.25
N ASP A 325 -3.95 -14.17 7.92
CA ASP A 325 -3.42 -13.71 9.20
C ASP A 325 -3.75 -14.69 10.34
N ASN A 326 -4.90 -15.36 10.25
CA ASN A 326 -5.26 -16.45 11.15
C ASN A 326 -4.25 -17.60 11.05
N PHE A 327 -3.90 -18.03 9.84
CA PHE A 327 -2.84 -19.02 9.62
C PHE A 327 -1.50 -18.59 10.22
N ILE A 328 -1.06 -17.36 9.95
CA ILE A 328 0.24 -16.84 10.42
C ILE A 328 0.31 -16.85 11.95
N THR A 329 -0.73 -16.31 12.59
CA THR A 329 -0.78 -16.22 14.06
C THR A 329 -0.99 -17.59 14.70
N ASP A 330 -1.72 -18.51 14.07
CA ASP A 330 -1.85 -19.89 14.54
C ASP A 330 -0.52 -20.64 14.51
N ALA A 331 0.26 -20.48 13.43
CA ALA A 331 1.58 -21.09 13.32
C ALA A 331 2.55 -20.55 14.38
N ALA A 332 2.58 -19.22 14.56
CA ALA A 332 3.37 -18.57 15.61
C ALA A 332 2.97 -19.06 17.01
N ARG A 333 1.66 -19.17 17.29
CA ARG A 333 1.15 -19.66 18.57
C ARG A 333 1.47 -21.15 18.78
N TRP A 334 1.32 -21.97 17.75
CA TRP A 334 1.65 -23.39 17.77
C TRP A 334 3.12 -23.64 18.13
N LYS A 335 4.04 -22.92 17.50
CA LYS A 335 5.49 -23.09 17.73
C LYS A 335 5.91 -22.59 19.11
N THR A 336 5.37 -21.46 19.55
CA THR A 336 5.78 -20.82 20.80
C THR A 336 5.08 -21.36 22.05
N GLY A 337 3.88 -21.93 21.90
CA GLY A 337 3.03 -22.33 23.03
C GLY A 337 2.43 -21.15 23.81
N ALA A 338 2.53 -19.92 23.29
CA ALA A 338 2.01 -18.73 23.94
C ALA A 338 0.47 -18.75 24.03
N ASP A 339 -0.08 -18.03 25.02
CA ASP A 339 -1.52 -17.85 25.16
C ASP A 339 -2.09 -17.11 23.96
N ILE A 340 -1.38 -16.07 23.51
CA ILE A 340 -1.74 -15.19 22.41
C ILE A 340 -0.57 -15.07 21.43
N ALA A 341 -0.82 -15.15 20.12
CA ALA A 341 0.14 -14.70 19.11
C ALA A 341 -0.41 -13.50 18.38
N ILE A 342 0.43 -12.51 18.06
CA ILE A 342 0.04 -11.23 17.49
C ILE A 342 0.87 -10.95 16.22
N SER A 343 0.20 -10.40 15.20
CA SER A 343 0.81 -9.80 14.03
C SER A 343 0.19 -8.43 13.75
N ASN A 344 0.88 -7.57 13.00
CA ASN A 344 0.29 -6.31 12.54
C ASN A 344 -0.78 -6.56 11.47
N GLY A 345 -1.75 -5.66 11.35
CA GLY A 345 -2.71 -5.64 10.25
C GLY A 345 -2.07 -5.07 8.98
N PHE A 346 -1.14 -5.82 8.37
CA PHE A 346 -0.49 -5.43 7.12
C PHE A 346 -1.49 -5.38 5.94
N ARG A 347 -1.09 -4.71 4.85
CA ARG A 347 -1.86 -4.67 3.58
C ARG A 347 -1.18 -5.42 2.42
N PHE A 348 0.02 -5.97 2.65
CA PHE A 348 0.75 -6.78 1.66
C PHE A 348 0.13 -8.17 1.50
N GLY A 349 0.52 -8.89 0.45
CA GLY A 349 0.23 -10.31 0.28
C GLY A 349 -0.87 -10.58 -0.73
N ASN A 350 -0.44 -10.85 -1.97
CA ASN A 350 -1.33 -11.30 -3.02
C ASN A 350 -2.00 -12.66 -2.66
N PRO A 351 -3.26 -12.86 -3.08
CA PRO A 351 -3.99 -14.10 -2.83
C PRO A 351 -3.30 -15.38 -3.34
N ILE A 352 -3.49 -16.47 -2.60
CA ILE A 352 -3.13 -17.85 -3.00
C ILE A 352 -4.44 -18.65 -3.07
N VAL A 353 -4.81 -19.08 -4.27
CA VAL A 353 -6.19 -19.52 -4.56
C VAL A 353 -6.21 -20.93 -5.15
N PRO A 354 -6.90 -21.90 -4.52
CA PRO A 354 -7.16 -23.21 -5.10
C PRO A 354 -7.90 -23.10 -6.44
N VAL A 355 -7.51 -23.91 -7.43
CA VAL A 355 -8.10 -23.87 -8.79
C VAL A 355 -8.73 -25.23 -9.10
N ASN A 356 -9.97 -25.23 -9.59
CA ASN A 356 -10.69 -26.44 -10.00
C ASN A 356 -10.72 -27.53 -8.92
N GLY A 357 -10.89 -27.13 -7.65
CA GLY A 357 -10.93 -28.03 -6.49
C GLY A 357 -9.57 -28.65 -6.11
N LYS A 358 -8.48 -28.27 -6.78
CA LYS A 358 -7.13 -28.69 -6.42
C LYS A 358 -6.51 -27.72 -5.42
N PRO A 359 -5.85 -28.20 -4.35
CA PRO A 359 -5.14 -27.34 -3.41
C PRO A 359 -4.11 -26.47 -4.12
N ALA A 360 -4.00 -25.21 -3.72
CA ALA A 360 -3.00 -24.30 -4.27
C ALA A 360 -1.64 -24.50 -3.58
N PRO A 361 -0.53 -24.53 -4.33
CA PRO A 361 0.80 -24.59 -3.76
C PRO A 361 1.13 -23.29 -3.03
N ILE A 362 1.82 -23.42 -1.90
CA ILE A 362 2.43 -22.31 -1.16
C ILE A 362 3.93 -22.43 -1.36
N THR A 363 4.56 -21.39 -1.91
CA THR A 363 6.01 -21.30 -2.10
C THR A 363 6.67 -20.42 -1.05
N ARG A 364 8.00 -20.42 -0.98
CA ARG A 364 8.74 -19.43 -0.17
C ARG A 364 8.49 -17.99 -0.64
N ALA A 365 8.37 -17.76 -1.94
CA ALA A 365 8.00 -16.46 -2.49
C ALA A 365 6.66 -15.98 -1.92
N ASN A 366 5.68 -16.89 -1.76
CA ASN A 366 4.43 -16.55 -1.10
C ASN A 366 4.64 -16.13 0.36
N LEU A 367 5.50 -16.79 1.14
CA LEU A 367 5.77 -16.34 2.52
C LEU A 367 6.35 -14.92 2.56
N TRP A 368 7.28 -14.59 1.66
CA TRP A 368 7.82 -13.25 1.54
C TRP A 368 6.75 -12.22 1.13
N ASN A 369 5.83 -12.57 0.24
CA ASN A 369 4.73 -11.67 -0.13
C ASN A 369 3.77 -11.43 1.06
N LEU A 370 3.52 -12.45 1.87
CA LEU A 370 2.63 -12.37 3.02
C LEU A 370 3.26 -11.67 4.23
N ILE A 371 4.56 -11.86 4.45
CA ILE A 371 5.37 -11.26 5.51
C ILE A 371 6.76 -10.93 4.95
N PRO A 372 6.97 -9.73 4.39
CA PRO A 372 8.23 -9.38 3.73
C PRO A 372 9.36 -9.05 4.71
N VAL A 373 9.09 -9.08 6.01
CA VAL A 373 10.08 -8.85 7.07
C VAL A 373 10.25 -10.14 7.86
N ASN A 374 11.28 -10.92 7.50
CA ASN A 374 11.56 -12.21 8.14
C ASN A 374 12.36 -12.05 9.44
N GLU A 375 11.70 -11.56 10.48
CA GLU A 375 12.32 -11.32 11.79
C GLU A 375 12.22 -12.53 12.72
N LYS A 376 13.10 -12.55 13.72
CA LYS A 376 13.03 -13.51 14.84
C LYS A 376 11.71 -13.36 15.59
N ILE A 377 11.20 -14.48 16.11
CA ILE A 377 10.05 -14.44 17.01
C ILE A 377 10.52 -14.01 18.41
N LYS A 378 9.69 -13.22 19.09
CA LYS A 378 9.88 -12.79 20.47
C LYS A 378 8.66 -13.17 21.30
N THR A 379 8.89 -13.71 22.49
CA THR A 379 7.86 -13.98 23.49
C THR A 379 8.03 -13.11 24.71
N GLY A 380 6.95 -12.85 25.44
CA GLY A 380 6.97 -12.14 26.72
C GLY A 380 5.64 -12.26 27.44
N LYS A 381 5.50 -11.61 28.59
CA LYS A 381 4.28 -11.59 29.40
C LYS A 381 3.76 -10.18 29.57
N ALA A 382 2.48 -9.98 29.29
CA ALA A 382 1.77 -8.73 29.57
C ALA A 382 0.56 -9.00 30.45
N THR A 383 0.19 -8.04 31.30
CA THR A 383 -1.04 -8.16 32.08
C THR A 383 -2.27 -7.96 31.20
N GLY A 384 -3.44 -8.45 31.62
CA GLY A 384 -4.69 -8.19 30.90
C GLY A 384 -4.96 -6.70 30.71
N LYS A 385 -4.58 -5.87 31.69
CA LYS A 385 -4.65 -4.40 31.59
C LYS A 385 -3.77 -3.84 30.48
N GLN A 386 -2.53 -4.33 30.34
CA GLN A 386 -1.63 -3.93 29.24
C GLN A 386 -2.23 -4.30 27.88
N ILE A 387 -2.79 -5.51 27.77
CA ILE A 387 -3.41 -6.01 26.53
C ILE A 387 -4.64 -5.19 26.15
N LYS A 388 -5.55 -4.90 27.09
CA LYS A 388 -6.73 -4.06 26.84
C LYS A 388 -6.33 -2.66 26.38
N ALA A 389 -5.39 -2.02 27.09
CA ALA A 389 -4.93 -0.67 26.75
C ALA A 389 -4.25 -0.61 25.38
N TRP A 390 -3.45 -1.62 25.05
CA TRP A 390 -2.86 -1.79 23.73
C TRP A 390 -3.94 -1.95 22.66
N LEU A 391 -4.90 -2.85 22.86
CA LEU A 391 -5.95 -3.14 21.90
C LEU A 391 -6.83 -1.91 21.62
N GLU A 392 -7.19 -1.14 22.65
CA GLU A 392 -7.90 0.14 22.49
C GLU A 392 -7.13 1.14 21.63
N ARG A 393 -5.80 1.21 21.81
CA ARG A 393 -4.94 2.07 20.99
C ARG A 393 -4.88 1.58 19.55
N GLU A 394 -4.67 0.28 19.33
CA GLU A 394 -4.60 -0.28 17.96
C GLU A 394 -5.95 -0.18 17.23
N MET A 395 -7.07 -0.39 17.92
CA MET A 395 -8.41 -0.12 17.36
C MET A 395 -8.60 1.35 17.02
N HIS A 396 -8.11 2.27 17.85
CA HIS A 396 -8.16 3.70 17.54
C HIS A 396 -7.31 4.03 16.30
N ASN A 397 -6.09 3.49 16.21
CA ASN A 397 -5.20 3.67 15.06
C ASN A 397 -5.84 3.25 13.73
N THR A 398 -6.71 2.24 13.74
CA THR A 398 -7.42 1.76 12.54
C THR A 398 -8.74 2.52 12.29
N PHE A 399 -9.53 2.77 13.35
CA PHE A 399 -10.93 3.17 13.23
C PHE A 399 -11.23 4.57 13.79
N ALA A 400 -10.21 5.40 14.01
CA ALA A 400 -10.39 6.80 14.39
C ALA A 400 -11.36 7.52 13.45
N GLN A 401 -12.22 8.36 14.04
CA GLN A 401 -13.16 9.18 13.27
C GLN A 401 -12.44 10.39 12.65
N ASN A 402 -11.43 10.91 13.35
CA ASN A 402 -10.52 11.89 12.78
C ASN A 402 -9.51 11.18 11.86
N PRO A 403 -9.47 11.49 10.55
CA PRO A 403 -8.55 10.87 9.60
C PRO A 403 -7.07 11.01 9.97
N THR A 404 -6.69 12.14 10.58
CA THR A 404 -5.28 12.43 10.90
C THR A 404 -4.77 11.60 12.08
N GLU A 405 -5.66 10.99 12.86
CA GLU A 405 -5.32 10.09 13.97
C GLU A 405 -5.17 8.63 13.52
N ARG A 406 -5.44 8.33 12.24
CA ARG A 406 -5.25 6.99 11.68
C ARG A 406 -3.79 6.75 11.36
N PHE A 407 -3.33 5.55 11.69
CA PHE A 407 -1.94 5.15 11.53
C PHE A 407 -1.65 4.43 10.21
N GLY A 408 -2.67 4.08 9.42
CA GLY A 408 -2.52 3.48 8.08
C GLY A 408 -2.66 1.95 8.03
N GLY A 409 -2.51 1.24 9.15
CA GLY A 409 -2.72 -0.22 9.22
C GLY A 409 -4.17 -0.66 9.45
N TRP A 410 -4.47 -1.91 9.11
CA TRP A 410 -5.70 -2.59 9.54
C TRP A 410 -5.60 -3.07 11.00
N LEU A 411 -6.70 -3.60 11.53
CA LEU A 411 -6.73 -4.10 12.91
C LEU A 411 -5.61 -5.14 13.11
N VAL A 412 -4.94 -5.07 14.25
CA VAL A 412 -3.95 -6.08 14.65
C VAL A 412 -4.56 -7.47 14.63
N ARG A 413 -3.73 -8.45 14.28
CA ARG A 413 -4.14 -9.83 14.02
C ARG A 413 -3.70 -10.70 15.17
N PHE A 414 -4.49 -11.70 15.54
CA PHE A 414 -4.15 -12.54 16.66
C PHE A 414 -4.70 -13.95 16.58
N SER A 415 -4.10 -14.84 17.36
CA SER A 415 -4.59 -16.19 17.67
C SER A 415 -4.63 -16.35 19.19
N GLY A 416 -5.62 -17.09 19.70
CA GLY A 416 -5.80 -17.33 21.14
C GLY A 416 -6.58 -16.25 21.90
N MET A 417 -7.02 -15.21 21.20
CA MET A 417 -7.85 -14.12 21.73
C MET A 417 -9.09 -13.95 20.84
N GLU A 418 -10.22 -13.60 21.45
CA GLU A 418 -11.48 -13.22 20.81
C GLU A 418 -11.88 -11.81 21.26
N VAL A 419 -12.37 -10.98 20.34
CA VAL A 419 -12.64 -9.57 20.58
C VAL A 419 -13.93 -9.14 19.92
N ASP A 420 -14.89 -8.71 20.73
CA ASP A 420 -16.07 -7.99 20.24
C ASP A 420 -15.85 -6.50 20.46
N PHE A 421 -16.07 -5.68 19.44
CA PHE A 421 -15.74 -4.24 19.51
C PHE A 421 -16.68 -3.34 18.71
N SER A 422 -16.74 -2.09 19.14
CA SER A 422 -17.52 -1.03 18.52
C SER A 422 -16.61 -0.11 17.69
N SER A 423 -16.54 -0.34 16.37
CA SER A 423 -15.68 0.44 15.45
C SER A 423 -16.01 1.95 15.38
N ARG A 424 -17.16 2.37 15.89
CA ARG A 424 -17.61 3.78 15.93
C ARG A 424 -17.52 4.42 17.32
N ALA A 425 -17.14 3.67 18.35
CA ALA A 425 -17.03 4.21 19.69
C ALA A 425 -15.84 5.18 19.83
N PRO A 426 -15.90 6.10 20.82
CA PRO A 426 -14.79 6.98 21.14
C PRO A 426 -13.50 6.22 21.49
N ARG A 427 -12.36 6.92 21.43
CA ARG A 427 -11.06 6.38 21.86
C ARG A 427 -11.15 5.87 23.29
N GLY A 428 -10.66 4.64 23.53
CA GLY A 428 -10.64 4.02 24.86
C GLY A 428 -11.96 3.34 25.27
N GLN A 429 -12.95 3.26 24.38
CA GLN A 429 -14.25 2.65 24.62
C GLN A 429 -14.68 1.73 23.46
N ARG A 430 -13.72 1.19 22.71
CA ARG A 430 -13.99 0.40 21.50
C ARG A 430 -14.15 -1.08 21.82
N ALA A 431 -13.34 -1.63 22.71
CA ALA A 431 -13.42 -3.04 23.09
C ALA A 431 -14.64 -3.27 24.00
N ASN A 432 -15.60 -4.06 23.51
CA ASN A 432 -16.79 -4.45 24.29
C ASN A 432 -16.48 -5.67 25.17
N SER A 433 -15.76 -6.65 24.62
CA SER A 433 -15.25 -7.82 25.37
C SER A 433 -13.94 -8.31 24.78
N VAL A 434 -13.08 -8.87 25.64
CA VAL A 434 -11.80 -9.46 25.25
C VAL A 434 -11.63 -10.77 25.99
N ARG A 435 -11.72 -11.89 25.27
CA ARG A 435 -11.63 -13.23 25.84
C ARG A 435 -10.35 -13.93 25.43
N VAL A 436 -9.75 -14.66 26.36
CA VAL A 436 -8.59 -15.53 26.14
C VAL A 436 -8.94 -16.90 26.72
N LYS A 437 -8.76 -17.96 25.93
CA LYS A 437 -9.20 -19.34 26.30
C LYS A 437 -10.67 -19.42 26.73
N GLY A 438 -11.55 -18.63 26.09
CA GLY A 438 -12.98 -18.60 26.36
C GLY A 438 -13.38 -17.88 27.66
N GLN A 439 -12.44 -17.23 28.36
CA GLN A 439 -12.71 -16.46 29.58
C GLN A 439 -12.38 -14.98 29.37
N GLU A 440 -13.16 -14.09 29.99
CA GLU A 440 -12.84 -12.65 30.00
C GLU A 440 -11.46 -12.41 30.59
N ILE A 441 -10.68 -11.56 29.90
CA ILE A 441 -9.31 -11.26 30.30
C ILE A 441 -9.30 -10.45 31.61
N GLN A 442 -8.50 -10.91 32.58
CA GLN A 442 -8.41 -10.33 33.92
C GLN A 442 -7.26 -9.32 33.97
N ASP A 443 -7.48 -8.16 34.57
CA ASP A 443 -6.56 -7.01 34.48
C ASP A 443 -5.17 -7.29 35.05
N ASP A 444 -5.10 -8.01 36.17
CA ASP A 444 -3.87 -8.27 36.92
C ASP A 444 -3.21 -9.62 36.56
N GLU A 445 -3.89 -10.46 35.79
CA GLU A 445 -3.36 -11.74 35.32
C GLU A 445 -2.35 -11.54 34.18
N TYR A 446 -1.30 -12.35 34.17
CA TYR A 446 -0.30 -12.35 33.10
C TYR A 446 -0.64 -13.35 32.00
N TYR A 447 -0.53 -12.90 30.75
CA TYR A 447 -0.71 -13.72 29.56
C TYR A 447 0.60 -13.75 28.76
N THR A 448 0.98 -14.94 28.30
CA THR A 448 2.13 -15.10 27.42
C THR A 448 1.77 -14.70 25.99
N ILE A 449 2.61 -13.87 25.36
CA ILE A 449 2.39 -13.31 24.04
C ILE A 449 3.57 -13.63 23.13
N SER A 450 3.28 -14.00 21.88
CA SER A 450 4.23 -14.16 20.79
C SER A 450 4.04 -13.07 19.74
N ALA A 451 5.11 -12.44 19.28
CA ALA A 451 5.13 -11.51 18.14
C ALA A 451 6.49 -11.52 17.45
N CYS A 452 6.61 -10.88 16.28
CA CYS A 452 7.91 -10.70 15.62
C CYS A 452 8.73 -9.60 16.32
N VAL A 453 10.05 -9.75 16.31
CA VAL A 453 10.97 -8.67 16.68
C VAL A 453 10.77 -7.48 15.73
N ARG A 454 10.83 -6.28 16.29
CA ARG A 454 10.99 -5.03 15.53
C ARG A 454 12.35 -4.47 15.93
N PRO A 455 13.38 -4.59 15.08
CA PRO A 455 14.66 -3.96 15.36
C PRO A 455 14.49 -2.46 15.69
N GLY A 456 15.39 -1.89 16.48
CA GLY A 456 15.26 -0.50 16.96
C GLY A 456 14.25 -0.28 18.09
N ASP A 457 13.23 -1.13 18.28
CA ASP A 457 12.36 -1.06 19.46
C ASP A 457 13.12 -1.52 20.74
N PRO A 458 12.80 -0.98 21.93
CA PRO A 458 13.22 -1.56 23.20
C PRO A 458 12.94 -3.06 23.29
N LEU A 459 13.84 -3.81 23.94
CA LEU A 459 13.74 -5.26 24.04
C LEU A 459 12.40 -5.69 24.68
N ASP A 460 11.95 -4.95 25.69
CA ASP A 460 10.72 -5.14 26.44
C ASP A 460 9.46 -4.57 25.79
N ASN A 461 9.53 -4.17 24.52
CA ASN A 461 8.36 -3.88 23.69
C ASN A 461 7.95 -5.09 22.85
N LEU A 462 6.71 -5.56 22.95
CA LEU A 462 6.21 -6.68 22.13
C LEU A 462 5.03 -6.20 21.28
N CYS A 463 5.25 -6.04 19.97
CA CYS A 463 4.25 -5.46 19.04
C CYS A 463 3.65 -4.12 19.55
N ARG A 464 4.51 -3.18 19.97
CA ARG A 464 4.13 -1.90 20.60
C ARG A 464 3.44 -2.01 21.97
N ILE A 465 3.35 -3.19 22.59
CA ILE A 465 2.99 -3.33 24.01
C ILE A 465 4.25 -3.05 24.83
N PRO A 466 4.30 -1.96 25.63
CA PRO A 466 5.51 -1.62 26.36
C PRO A 466 5.64 -2.35 27.70
N ASN A 467 6.86 -2.46 28.20
CA ASN A 467 7.20 -3.01 29.51
C ASN A 467 6.67 -4.44 29.73
N VAL A 468 6.79 -5.31 28.73
CA VAL A 468 6.47 -6.73 28.89
C VAL A 468 7.56 -7.45 29.70
N LYS A 469 7.17 -8.44 30.50
CA LYS A 469 8.09 -9.22 31.33
C LYS A 469 8.57 -10.50 30.63
N ASP A 470 9.61 -11.12 31.18
CA ASP A 470 10.11 -12.44 30.77
C ASP A 470 10.34 -12.55 29.25
N VAL A 471 10.97 -11.51 28.70
CA VAL A 471 11.18 -11.42 27.25
C VAL A 471 12.26 -12.38 26.79
N GLU A 472 11.93 -13.13 25.74
CA GLU A 472 12.85 -14.06 25.10
C GLU A 472 12.76 -13.90 23.59
N VAL A 473 13.91 -13.63 22.95
CA VAL A 473 14.04 -13.68 21.49
C VAL A 473 14.43 -15.10 21.09
N LYS A 474 13.59 -15.73 20.28
CA LYS A 474 13.79 -17.09 19.78
C LYS A 474 14.89 -17.12 18.72
N ASP A 475 15.50 -18.28 18.55
CA ASP A 475 16.57 -18.53 17.57
C ASP A 475 16.03 -18.76 16.15
N TYR A 476 14.72 -18.91 15.98
CA TYR A 476 14.02 -19.04 14.71
C TYR A 476 13.24 -17.78 14.30
N THR A 477 13.05 -17.63 13.00
CA THR A 477 12.29 -16.55 12.36
C THR A 477 10.82 -16.94 12.13
N ILE A 478 9.99 -15.96 11.78
CA ILE A 478 8.61 -16.22 11.41
C ILE A 478 8.49 -17.11 10.17
N HIS A 479 9.38 -16.99 9.16
CA HIS A 479 9.34 -17.89 8.00
C HIS A 479 9.72 -19.32 8.38
N ASP A 480 10.70 -19.52 9.27
CA ASP A 480 11.04 -20.87 9.78
C ASP A 480 9.82 -21.53 10.42
N VAL A 481 9.07 -20.77 11.23
CA VAL A 481 7.84 -21.25 11.86
C VAL A 481 6.77 -21.64 10.84
N LEU A 482 6.56 -20.82 9.82
CA LEU A 482 5.56 -21.10 8.79
C LEU A 482 5.94 -22.32 7.95
N GLU A 483 7.21 -22.48 7.58
CA GLU A 483 7.71 -23.66 6.88
C GLU A 483 7.54 -24.93 7.71
N GLU A 484 7.90 -24.90 9.00
CA GLU A 484 7.70 -26.04 9.90
C GLU A 484 6.22 -26.39 10.10
N TYR A 485 5.36 -25.39 10.25
CA TYR A 485 3.93 -25.59 10.38
C TYR A 485 3.36 -26.25 9.12
N LEU A 486 3.73 -25.76 7.94
CA LEU A 486 3.27 -26.33 6.66
C LEU A 486 3.78 -27.77 6.46
N LYS A 487 5.01 -28.10 6.85
CA LYS A 487 5.52 -29.49 6.81
C LYS A 487 4.63 -30.48 7.58
N LEU A 488 4.00 -30.04 8.66
CA LEU A 488 3.19 -30.89 9.54
C LEU A 488 1.69 -30.80 9.29
N LYS A 489 1.20 -29.66 8.76
CA LYS A 489 -0.23 -29.32 8.67
C LYS A 489 -0.73 -29.14 7.25
N SER A 490 0.13 -29.24 6.24
CA SER A 490 -0.27 -29.16 4.83
C SER A 490 -1.12 -30.37 4.40
N PRO A 491 -2.20 -30.20 3.62
CA PRO A 491 -2.74 -28.91 3.19
C PRO A 491 -3.49 -28.19 4.32
N ILE A 492 -3.27 -26.88 4.47
CA ILE A 492 -4.00 -26.04 5.43
C ILE A 492 -5.36 -25.60 4.88
N SER A 493 -6.23 -25.07 5.73
CA SER A 493 -7.54 -24.54 5.32
C SER A 493 -7.93 -23.32 6.17
N PRO A 494 -7.14 -22.23 6.12
CA PRO A 494 -7.44 -21.02 6.87
C PRO A 494 -8.80 -20.44 6.49
N LYS A 495 -9.49 -19.88 7.48
CA LYS A 495 -10.83 -19.30 7.35
C LYS A 495 -10.99 -18.13 8.32
N LEU A 496 -12.05 -17.35 8.11
CA LEU A 496 -12.57 -16.48 9.16
C LEU A 496 -13.24 -17.36 10.21
N ASP A 497 -12.81 -17.24 11.46
CA ASP A 497 -13.33 -18.02 12.60
C ASP A 497 -13.82 -17.13 13.75
N GLY A 498 -13.88 -15.81 13.56
CA GLY A 498 -14.57 -14.87 14.44
C GLY A 498 -13.71 -14.35 15.59
N ARG A 499 -12.41 -14.18 15.35
CA ARG A 499 -11.45 -13.68 16.37
C ARG A 499 -11.71 -12.22 16.70
N ALA A 500 -12.18 -11.44 15.74
CA ALA A 500 -12.57 -10.06 15.95
C ALA A 500 -13.88 -9.76 15.24
N TYR A 501 -14.82 -9.11 15.93
CA TYR A 501 -16.13 -8.79 15.35
C TYR A 501 -16.61 -7.39 15.75
N SER A 502 -17.21 -6.70 14.77
CA SER A 502 -17.90 -5.44 14.96
C SER A 502 -19.21 -5.49 14.20
N ASP A 503 -20.34 -5.45 14.90
CA ASP A 503 -21.71 -5.50 14.33
C ASP A 503 -21.88 -4.54 13.14
N TYR A 504 -21.31 -3.33 13.25
CA TYR A 504 -21.40 -2.31 12.20
C TYR A 504 -20.66 -2.66 10.90
N LEU A 505 -19.56 -3.42 10.99
CA LEU A 505 -18.71 -3.77 9.86
C LEU A 505 -19.08 -5.14 9.26
N GLY A 506 -19.68 -6.02 10.07
CA GLY A 506 -20.00 -7.38 9.67
C GLY A 506 -18.76 -8.25 9.41
N PRO A 507 -18.95 -9.47 8.89
CA PRO A 507 -17.86 -10.42 8.67
C PRO A 507 -16.94 -10.04 7.50
N TYR A 508 -17.49 -9.49 6.42
CA TYR A 508 -16.73 -9.03 5.24
C TYR A 508 -16.43 -7.53 5.34
N SER A 509 -15.60 -7.19 6.31
CA SER A 509 -15.24 -5.81 6.69
C SER A 509 -14.23 -5.16 5.75
N PHE A 510 -14.56 -5.00 4.46
CA PHE A 510 -13.71 -4.27 3.51
C PHE A 510 -13.48 -2.82 3.92
N SER A 511 -12.39 -2.22 3.42
CA SER A 511 -12.09 -0.82 3.68
C SER A 511 -13.23 0.09 3.19
N THR A 512 -13.53 1.11 3.99
CA THR A 512 -14.50 2.17 3.67
C THR A 512 -13.84 3.51 3.91
N VAL A 513 -14.22 4.52 3.13
CA VAL A 513 -13.75 5.90 3.33
C VAL A 513 -14.96 6.73 3.80
N PRO A 514 -15.12 6.97 5.11
CA PRO A 514 -16.28 7.71 5.63
C PRO A 514 -16.41 9.09 4.98
N ARG A 515 -17.67 9.55 4.82
CA ARG A 515 -18.03 10.82 4.19
C ARG A 515 -17.82 10.87 2.67
N THR A 516 -17.54 9.74 2.02
CA THR A 516 -17.44 9.64 0.55
C THR A 516 -18.38 8.55 0.01
N ASP A 517 -18.50 8.45 -1.31
CA ASP A 517 -19.23 7.39 -2.01
C ASP A 517 -18.34 6.17 -2.33
N TYR A 518 -17.11 6.11 -1.81
CA TYR A 518 -16.17 5.00 -2.04
C TYR A 518 -16.75 3.67 -1.55
N LYS A 519 -16.67 2.67 -2.42
CA LYS A 519 -16.99 1.28 -2.12
C LYS A 519 -15.87 0.40 -2.67
N PHE A 520 -15.43 -0.55 -1.87
CA PHE A 520 -14.52 -1.58 -2.33
C PHE A 520 -15.22 -2.44 -3.40
N GLN A 521 -14.52 -2.70 -4.51
CA GLN A 521 -14.98 -3.47 -5.67
C GLN A 521 -13.87 -4.39 -6.17
#